data_AF-A0A3R9DWF0-F1
#
_entry.id   AF-A0A3R9DWF0-F1
#
_cell.length_a   1.000
_cell.length_b   1.000
_cell.length_c   1.000
_cell.angle_alpha   90.00
_cell.angle_beta   90.00
_cell.angle_gamma   90.00
#
_symmetry.space_group_name_H-M   'P 1'
#
loop_
_entity.id
_entity.type
_entity.pdbx_description
1 polymer ?
#
loop_
_entity_poly.entity_id
_entity_poly.type
_entity_poly.pdbx_seq_one_letter_code
_entity_poly.pdbx_strand_id
1 'polypeptide(L)'
;MNASMTERDEATGATTTSYHHTRVVEFAGRTLRARVERDYYLNQSFAVAEVLSDQMTWTSLAADASSNWWHDTPRPSADVHAATALGPLTERLLSRAAEILAAPPTTQTISPHVHGAISALLATTYGFDGEKCIDPDDVVWAYRHGGALHILEHPDGSVTFTKAHRDDCPFIATTGEHDCDNECVFPHPADVSQKAKQ
;
A
#
# COMPACT_ATOMS: atom_id res chain seq x y z
N MET A 1 7.33 11.62 -23.05
CA MET A 1 6.88 10.47 -23.87
C MET A 1 6.20 9.52 -22.91
N ASN A 2 4.90 9.23 -23.07
CA ASN A 2 4.26 8.18 -22.28
C ASN A 2 4.83 6.86 -22.77
N ALA A 3 5.59 6.16 -21.92
CA ALA A 3 6.10 4.85 -22.27
C ALA A 3 4.91 3.89 -22.38
N SER A 4 4.80 3.18 -23.51
CA SER A 4 3.84 2.08 -23.68
C SER A 4 4.47 0.78 -23.20
N MET A 5 3.68 -0.06 -22.52
CA MET A 5 4.11 -1.42 -22.22
C MET A 5 4.17 -2.25 -23.51
N THR A 6 5.22 -3.06 -23.65
CA THR A 6 5.37 -3.99 -24.78
C THR A 6 5.41 -5.41 -24.24
N GLU A 7 4.50 -6.27 -24.68
CA GLU A 7 4.47 -7.68 -24.26
C GLU A 7 5.75 -8.40 -24.69
N ARG A 8 6.32 -9.21 -23.77
CA ARG A 8 7.50 -10.05 -24.02
C ARG A 8 7.19 -11.51 -23.91
N ASP A 9 6.40 -11.90 -22.91
CA ASP A 9 6.05 -13.28 -22.65
C ASP A 9 4.73 -13.37 -21.88
N GLU A 10 3.96 -14.41 -22.13
CA GLU A 10 2.70 -14.70 -21.44
C GLU A 10 2.64 -16.20 -21.15
N ALA A 11 2.38 -16.55 -19.90
CA ALA A 11 2.28 -17.93 -19.45
C ALA A 11 1.03 -18.14 -18.62
N THR A 12 0.32 -19.23 -18.91
CA THR A 12 -0.87 -19.66 -18.17
C THR A 12 -0.77 -21.14 -17.82
N GLY A 13 -1.38 -21.52 -16.71
CA GLY A 13 -1.58 -22.93 -16.38
C GLY A 13 -2.81 -23.10 -15.49
N ALA A 14 -3.47 -24.24 -15.64
CA ALA A 14 -4.62 -24.61 -14.81
C ALA A 14 -4.51 -26.07 -14.40
N THR A 15 -4.86 -26.34 -13.15
CA THR A 15 -4.98 -27.66 -12.55
C THR A 15 -6.34 -27.75 -11.85
N THR A 16 -6.62 -28.90 -11.25
CA THR A 16 -7.83 -29.06 -10.44
C THR A 16 -7.80 -28.26 -9.13
N THR A 17 -6.63 -27.81 -8.68
CA THR A 17 -6.45 -27.14 -7.39
C THR A 17 -5.99 -25.69 -7.50
N SER A 18 -5.37 -25.31 -8.61
CA SER A 18 -4.92 -23.94 -8.83
C SER A 18 -4.89 -23.56 -10.31
N TYR A 19 -4.85 -22.26 -10.59
CA TYR A 19 -4.50 -21.76 -11.91
C TYR A 19 -3.73 -20.45 -11.78
N HIS A 20 -2.86 -20.18 -12.75
CA HIS A 20 -1.99 -19.01 -12.74
C HIS A 20 -1.97 -18.32 -14.09
N HIS A 21 -1.66 -17.03 -14.04
CA HIS A 21 -1.43 -16.19 -15.19
C HIS A 21 -0.23 -15.30 -14.90
N THR A 22 0.75 -15.35 -15.79
CA THR A 22 1.97 -14.55 -15.74
C THR A 22 2.11 -13.78 -17.03
N ARG A 23 2.35 -12.47 -16.92
CA ARG A 23 2.70 -11.62 -18.07
C ARG A 23 4.01 -10.93 -17.80
N VAL A 24 4.88 -10.90 -18.80
CA VAL A 24 6.16 -10.21 -18.79
C VAL A 24 6.10 -9.13 -19.85
N VAL A 25 6.33 -7.89 -19.44
CA VAL A 25 6.30 -6.73 -20.33
C VAL A 25 7.56 -5.90 -20.16
N GLU A 26 7.92 -5.15 -21.19
CA GLU A 26 8.89 -4.07 -21.06
C GLU A 26 8.20 -2.73 -20.90
N PHE A 27 8.71 -1.91 -19.99
CA PHE A 27 8.25 -0.57 -19.73
C PHE A 27 9.43 0.34 -19.41
N ALA A 28 9.59 1.44 -20.18
CA ALA A 28 10.65 2.43 -19.97
C ALA A 28 12.08 1.83 -19.84
N GLY A 29 12.38 0.78 -20.62
CA GLY A 29 13.67 0.08 -20.59
C GLY A 29 13.86 -0.89 -19.41
N ARG A 30 12.82 -1.13 -18.60
CA ARG A 30 12.80 -2.10 -17.51
C ARG A 30 11.89 -3.27 -17.85
N THR A 31 12.23 -4.46 -17.37
CA THR A 31 11.38 -5.65 -17.50
C THR A 31 10.50 -5.78 -16.26
N LEU A 32 9.19 -5.80 -16.49
CA LEU A 32 8.17 -6.04 -15.49
C LEU A 32 7.60 -7.45 -15.66
N ARG A 33 7.19 -8.06 -14.56
CA ARG A 33 6.43 -9.31 -14.56
C ARG A 33 5.29 -9.21 -13.56
N ALA A 34 4.07 -9.45 -14.00
CA ALA A 34 2.95 -9.70 -13.10
C ALA A 34 2.70 -11.20 -13.02
N ARG A 35 2.61 -11.72 -11.79
CA ARG A 35 2.27 -13.10 -11.48
C ARG A 35 1.04 -13.13 -10.61
N VAL A 36 0.06 -13.90 -11.03
CA VAL A 36 -1.16 -14.14 -10.27
C VAL A 36 -1.36 -15.64 -10.19
N GLU A 37 -1.53 -16.16 -8.98
CA GLU A 37 -1.88 -17.55 -8.72
C GLU A 37 -3.11 -17.61 -7.85
N ARG A 38 -4.14 -18.26 -8.37
CA ARG A 38 -5.37 -18.59 -7.66
C ARG A 38 -5.31 -20.05 -7.27
N ASP A 39 -5.05 -20.30 -6.00
CA ASP A 39 -5.11 -21.64 -5.39
C ASP A 39 -6.44 -21.86 -4.65
N TYR A 40 -6.84 -23.12 -4.45
CA TYR A 40 -7.98 -23.54 -3.63
C TYR A 40 -8.02 -22.87 -2.26
N TYR A 41 -6.87 -22.52 -1.68
CA TYR A 41 -6.78 -21.82 -0.40
C TYR A 41 -6.35 -20.37 -0.58
N LEU A 42 -7.02 -19.48 0.13
CA LEU A 42 -6.75 -18.04 0.10
C LEU A 42 -5.30 -17.71 0.45
N ASN A 43 -4.73 -18.39 1.43
CA ASN A 43 -3.36 -18.18 1.92
C ASN A 43 -2.27 -18.75 1.00
N GLN A 44 -2.64 -19.54 -0.02
CA GLN A 44 -1.73 -20.04 -1.06
C GLN A 44 -1.85 -19.22 -2.35
N SER A 45 -2.85 -18.35 -2.44
CA SER A 45 -3.04 -17.47 -3.58
C SER A 45 -2.20 -16.20 -3.41
N PHE A 46 -1.71 -15.64 -4.50
CA PHE A 46 -0.98 -14.38 -4.50
C PHE A 46 -1.17 -13.62 -5.81
N ALA A 47 -1.00 -12.30 -5.75
CA ALA A 47 -1.04 -11.43 -6.91
C ALA A 47 0.02 -10.34 -6.74
N VAL A 48 1.05 -10.35 -7.59
CA VAL A 48 2.22 -9.48 -7.45
C VAL A 48 2.70 -9.00 -8.82
N ALA A 49 3.10 -7.74 -8.92
CA ALA A 49 3.94 -7.22 -9.99
C ALA A 49 5.34 -6.94 -9.47
N GLU A 50 6.32 -7.37 -10.25
CA GLU A 50 7.73 -7.32 -9.94
C GLU A 50 8.50 -6.64 -11.06
N VAL A 51 9.63 -6.01 -10.73
CA VAL A 51 10.61 -5.50 -11.70
C VAL A 51 11.88 -6.34 -11.63
N LEU A 52 12.48 -6.60 -12.80
CA LEU A 52 13.79 -7.20 -12.87
C LEU A 52 14.85 -6.14 -12.55
N SER A 53 15.60 -6.36 -11.47
CA SER A 53 16.71 -5.50 -11.06
C SER A 53 17.94 -5.69 -11.94
N ASP A 54 18.90 -4.76 -11.84
CA ASP A 54 20.21 -4.88 -12.51
C ASP A 54 21.01 -6.10 -12.02
N GLN A 55 20.68 -6.62 -10.84
CA GLN A 55 21.24 -7.85 -10.28
C GLN A 55 20.53 -9.12 -10.78
N MET A 56 19.62 -9.00 -11.76
CA MET A 56 18.82 -10.11 -12.30
C MET A 56 17.94 -10.79 -11.25
N THR A 57 17.45 -10.01 -10.28
CA THR A 57 16.50 -10.47 -9.27
C THR A 57 15.15 -9.79 -9.46
N TRP A 58 14.07 -10.53 -9.25
CA TRP A 58 12.72 -9.96 -9.26
C TRP A 58 12.44 -9.27 -7.93
N THR A 59 12.11 -7.99 -7.97
CA THR A 59 11.76 -7.19 -6.79
C THR A 59 10.30 -6.80 -6.88
N SER A 60 9.54 -7.10 -5.81
CA SER A 60 8.12 -6.72 -5.73
C SER A 60 7.96 -5.19 -5.80
N LEU A 61 7.07 -4.73 -6.67
CA LEU A 61 6.69 -3.31 -6.80
C LEU A 61 5.26 -3.05 -6.32
N ALA A 62 4.35 -3.98 -6.61
CA ALA A 62 2.95 -3.85 -6.25
C ALA A 62 2.38 -5.24 -5.98
N ALA A 63 1.43 -5.34 -5.05
CA ALA A 63 0.71 -6.56 -4.76
C ALA A 63 -0.74 -6.23 -4.42
N ASP A 64 -1.66 -7.13 -4.80
CA ASP A 64 -3.06 -7.09 -4.38
C ASP A 64 -3.27 -8.22 -3.37
N ALA A 65 -3.76 -7.89 -2.18
CA ALA A 65 -4.08 -8.88 -1.17
C ALA A 65 -5.11 -9.89 -1.72
N SER A 66 -4.87 -11.19 -1.50
CA SER A 66 -5.71 -12.26 -2.03
C SER A 66 -7.18 -12.12 -1.63
N SER A 67 -7.46 -11.58 -0.44
CA SER A 67 -8.83 -11.29 0.03
C SER A 67 -9.63 -10.37 -0.90
N ASN A 68 -8.95 -9.52 -1.68
CA ASN A 68 -9.58 -8.49 -2.50
C ASN A 68 -10.09 -9.02 -3.84
N TRP A 69 -9.68 -10.22 -4.27
CA TRP A 69 -10.00 -10.73 -5.60
C TRP A 69 -10.31 -12.24 -5.63
N TRP A 70 -9.93 -13.00 -4.61
CA TRP A 70 -10.07 -14.46 -4.62
C TRP A 70 -11.53 -14.93 -4.71
N HIS A 71 -12.47 -14.18 -4.12
CA HIS A 71 -13.91 -14.48 -4.17
C HIS A 71 -14.55 -14.12 -5.52
N ASP A 72 -13.95 -13.20 -6.27
CA ASP A 72 -14.45 -12.71 -7.55
C ASP A 72 -13.90 -13.50 -8.74
N THR A 73 -13.00 -14.46 -8.46
CA THR A 73 -12.41 -15.32 -9.48
C THR A 73 -12.97 -16.74 -9.40
N PRO A 74 -13.10 -17.45 -10.54
CA PRO A 74 -13.63 -18.82 -10.55
C PRO A 74 -12.89 -19.76 -9.60
N ARG A 75 -13.59 -20.78 -9.12
CA ARG A 75 -12.92 -21.88 -8.41
C ARG A 75 -12.03 -22.66 -9.40
N PRO A 76 -10.85 -23.14 -8.97
CA PRO A 76 -9.96 -23.95 -9.76
C PRO A 76 -10.66 -25.16 -10.33
N SER A 77 -10.45 -25.35 -11.62
CA SER A 77 -10.73 -26.58 -12.33
C SER A 77 -9.82 -26.62 -13.55
N ALA A 78 -9.61 -27.81 -14.11
CA ALA A 78 -8.76 -27.99 -15.28
C ALA A 78 -9.27 -27.22 -16.52
N ASP A 79 -10.57 -26.87 -16.53
CA ASP A 79 -11.22 -26.19 -17.64
C ASP A 79 -11.21 -24.65 -17.52
N VAL A 80 -10.64 -24.09 -16.45
CA VAL A 80 -10.56 -22.63 -16.28
C VAL A 80 -9.60 -22.03 -17.30
N HIS A 81 -10.07 -21.04 -18.06
CA HIS A 81 -9.24 -20.19 -18.88
C HIS A 81 -8.54 -19.13 -18.02
N ALA A 82 -7.34 -19.45 -17.53
CA ALA A 82 -6.60 -18.63 -16.57
C ALA A 82 -6.33 -17.18 -17.05
N ALA A 83 -5.95 -17.00 -18.33
CA ALA A 83 -5.76 -15.66 -18.91
C ALA A 83 -7.05 -14.82 -18.87
N THR A 84 -8.21 -15.41 -19.20
CA THR A 84 -9.49 -14.70 -19.13
C THR A 84 -9.88 -14.36 -17.70
N ALA A 85 -9.67 -15.32 -16.78
CA ALA A 85 -10.06 -15.16 -15.38
C ALA A 85 -9.18 -14.18 -14.60
N LEU A 86 -7.86 -14.17 -14.85
CA LEU A 86 -6.88 -13.36 -14.11
C LEU A 86 -6.37 -12.16 -14.90
N GLY A 87 -6.63 -12.09 -16.20
CA GLY A 87 -6.16 -11.02 -17.10
C GLY A 87 -6.42 -9.61 -16.57
N PRO A 88 -7.65 -9.28 -16.10
CA PRO A 88 -7.92 -7.96 -15.52
C PRO A 88 -7.05 -7.65 -14.30
N LEU A 89 -6.79 -8.64 -13.43
CA LEU A 89 -5.95 -8.46 -12.24
C LEU A 89 -4.47 -8.28 -12.63
N THR A 90 -3.98 -9.08 -13.59
CA THR A 90 -2.63 -8.95 -14.15
C THR A 90 -2.43 -7.58 -14.80
N GLU A 91 -3.40 -7.07 -15.56
CA GLU A 91 -3.34 -5.75 -16.20
C GLU A 91 -3.30 -4.61 -15.16
N ARG A 92 -4.12 -4.69 -14.11
CA ARG A 92 -4.09 -3.71 -13.01
C ARG A 92 -2.73 -3.69 -12.31
N LEU A 93 -2.17 -4.85 -12.02
CA LEU A 93 -0.85 -4.97 -11.39
C LEU A 93 0.27 -4.37 -12.26
N LEU A 94 0.27 -4.67 -13.56
CA LEU A 94 1.23 -4.09 -14.50
C LEU A 94 1.06 -2.58 -14.61
N SER A 95 -0.18 -2.09 -14.75
CA SER A 95 -0.50 -0.66 -14.77
C SER A 95 0.02 0.04 -13.52
N ARG A 96 -0.23 -0.53 -12.35
CA ARG A 96 0.25 0.01 -11.07
C ARG A 96 1.77 0.03 -10.99
N ALA A 97 2.44 -1.04 -11.43
CA ALA A 97 3.90 -1.08 -11.47
C ALA A 97 4.49 -0.02 -12.41
N ALA A 98 3.87 0.22 -13.58
CA ALA A 98 4.28 1.31 -14.47
C ALA A 98 4.06 2.70 -13.87
N GLU A 99 2.96 2.93 -13.15
CA GLU A 99 2.75 4.19 -12.43
C GLU A 99 3.86 4.45 -11.41
N ILE A 100 4.23 3.43 -10.62
CA ILE A 100 5.32 3.52 -9.64
C ILE A 100 6.65 3.82 -10.33
N LEU A 101 6.93 3.18 -11.45
CA LEU A 101 8.18 3.36 -12.21
C LEU A 101 8.25 4.68 -12.98
N ALA A 102 7.10 5.21 -13.42
CA ALA A 102 7.01 6.48 -14.13
C ALA A 102 7.06 7.68 -13.19
N ALA A 103 6.69 7.50 -11.93
CA ALA A 103 6.80 8.54 -10.93
C ALA A 103 8.29 8.90 -10.73
N PRO A 104 8.71 10.16 -10.93
CA PRO A 104 10.03 10.58 -10.50
C PRO A 104 10.12 10.32 -8.98
N PRO A 105 11.27 9.86 -8.46
CA PRO A 105 11.43 9.70 -7.02
C PRO A 105 11.15 11.05 -6.35
N THR A 106 9.97 11.18 -5.75
CA THR A 106 9.62 12.29 -4.88
C THR A 106 10.18 11.97 -3.52
N THR A 107 11.51 11.90 -3.42
CA THR A 107 12.16 11.89 -2.12
C THR A 107 12.01 13.30 -1.57
N GLN A 108 10.89 13.57 -0.91
CA GLN A 108 10.81 14.74 -0.04
C GLN A 108 11.90 14.58 1.01
N THR A 109 12.72 15.61 1.19
CA THR A 109 13.69 15.64 2.28
C THR A 109 12.90 15.70 3.59
N ILE A 110 12.87 14.58 4.31
CA ILE A 110 12.34 14.49 5.67
C ILE A 110 13.44 15.01 6.61
N SER A 111 13.07 15.77 7.65
CA SER A 111 14.05 16.22 8.64
C SER A 111 14.72 15.01 9.32
N PRO A 112 15.99 15.13 9.76
CA PRO A 112 16.66 14.04 10.49
C PRO A 112 15.91 13.59 11.75
N HIS A 113 15.25 14.50 12.47
CA HIS A 113 14.49 14.16 13.67
C HIS A 113 13.22 13.36 13.31
N VAL A 114 12.48 13.78 12.29
CA VAL A 114 11.29 13.03 11.84
C VAL A 114 11.70 11.66 11.30
N HIS A 115 12.79 11.57 10.54
CA HIS A 115 13.34 10.29 10.09
C HIS A 115 13.70 9.36 11.26
N GLY A 116 14.41 9.88 12.27
CA GLY A 116 14.75 9.13 13.48
C GLY A 116 13.52 8.67 14.25
N ALA A 117 12.49 9.52 14.36
CA ALA A 117 11.26 9.19 15.06
C ALA A 117 10.41 8.14 14.32
N ILE A 118 10.35 8.19 12.98
CA ILE A 118 9.73 7.12 12.15
C ILE A 118 10.47 5.80 12.35
N SER A 119 11.81 5.82 12.36
CA SER A 119 12.63 4.63 12.62
C SER A 119 12.34 4.04 14.02
N ALA A 120 12.19 4.88 15.04
CA ALA A 120 11.85 4.45 16.39
C ALA A 120 10.42 3.85 16.47
N LEU A 121 9.44 4.44 15.77
CA LEU A 121 8.07 3.90 15.69
C LEU A 121 8.04 2.53 15.01
N LEU A 122 8.77 2.36 13.91
CA LEU A 122 8.90 1.07 13.23
C LEU A 122 9.55 0.04 14.15
N ALA A 123 10.65 0.40 14.82
CA ALA A 123 11.37 -0.47 15.73
C ALA A 123 10.53 -0.93 16.94
N THR A 124 9.75 -0.01 17.50
CA THR A 124 8.88 -0.28 18.66
C THR A 124 7.64 -1.09 18.31
N THR A 125 7.09 -0.92 17.11
CA THR A 125 5.87 -1.60 16.68
C THR A 125 6.15 -2.95 16.02
N TYR A 126 7.22 -3.05 15.24
CA TYR A 126 7.52 -4.20 14.37
C TYR A 126 8.89 -4.84 14.62
N GLY A 127 9.68 -4.34 15.58
CA GLY A 127 11.03 -4.82 15.86
C GLY A 127 12.12 -4.06 15.10
N PHE A 128 13.38 -4.20 15.54
CA PHE A 128 14.51 -3.42 15.03
C PHE A 128 14.79 -3.61 13.52
N ASP A 129 14.32 -4.72 12.94
CA ASP A 129 14.37 -5.10 11.53
C ASP A 129 12.96 -5.15 10.88
N GLY A 130 11.96 -4.56 11.53
CA GLY A 130 10.57 -4.62 11.10
C GLY A 130 10.34 -3.98 9.73
N GLU A 131 9.58 -4.64 8.88
CA GLU A 131 9.13 -4.13 7.58
C GLU A 131 7.60 -3.99 7.58
N LYS A 132 7.11 -2.83 7.13
CA LYS A 132 5.68 -2.58 6.94
C LYS A 132 5.43 -1.75 5.70
N CYS A 133 4.73 -2.36 4.73
CA CYS A 133 4.11 -1.62 3.65
C CYS A 133 2.78 -1.00 4.14
N ILE A 134 2.61 0.30 3.89
CA ILE A 134 1.36 1.04 4.08
C ILE A 134 0.81 1.32 2.69
N ASP A 135 -0.31 0.71 2.35
CA ASP A 135 -0.90 0.84 1.01
C ASP A 135 -1.78 2.10 0.88
N PRO A 136 -2.18 2.49 -0.34
CA PRO A 136 -3.01 3.68 -0.53
C PRO A 136 -4.36 3.63 0.21
N ASP A 137 -4.96 2.46 0.41
CA ASP A 137 -6.22 2.32 1.12
C ASP A 137 -6.02 2.54 2.62
N ASP A 138 -4.93 2.06 3.21
CA ASP A 138 -4.50 2.39 4.57
C ASP A 138 -4.37 3.91 4.75
N VAL A 139 -3.74 4.59 3.78
CA VAL A 139 -3.56 6.05 3.79
C VAL A 139 -4.90 6.79 3.72
N VAL A 140 -5.77 6.38 2.80
CA VAL A 140 -7.11 6.98 2.66
C VAL A 140 -7.95 6.75 3.91
N TRP A 141 -7.90 5.54 4.47
CA TRP A 141 -8.59 5.24 5.73
C TRP A 141 -8.08 6.14 6.84
N ALA A 142 -6.76 6.29 6.98
CA ALA A 142 -6.17 7.16 7.98
C ALA A 142 -6.62 8.63 7.81
N TYR A 143 -6.69 9.16 6.59
CA TYR A 143 -7.17 10.54 6.39
C TYR A 143 -8.65 10.73 6.69
N ARG A 144 -9.46 9.68 6.58
CA ARG A 144 -10.91 9.74 6.85
C ARG A 144 -11.28 9.53 8.32
N HIS A 145 -10.34 9.12 9.16
CA HIS A 145 -10.59 8.77 10.56
C HIS A 145 -9.64 9.51 11.52
N GLY A 146 -10.22 10.26 12.47
CA GLY A 146 -9.49 11.11 13.43
C GLY A 146 -9.27 12.55 12.93
N GLY A 147 -8.47 13.33 13.64
CA GLY A 147 -8.02 14.67 13.22
C GLY A 147 -6.90 14.62 12.17
N ALA A 148 -6.47 15.79 11.69
CA ALA A 148 -5.30 15.89 10.84
C ALA A 148 -4.05 15.41 11.58
N LEU A 149 -3.10 14.80 10.85
CA LEU A 149 -1.80 14.45 11.43
C LEU A 149 -0.95 15.71 11.56
N HIS A 150 -0.61 16.06 12.78
CA HIS A 150 0.38 17.08 13.11
C HIS A 150 1.70 16.41 13.49
N ILE A 151 2.80 16.98 12.98
CA ILE A 151 4.17 16.57 13.29
C ILE A 151 4.86 17.79 13.89
N LEU A 152 5.23 17.70 15.16
CA LEU A 152 5.87 18.79 15.90
C LEU A 152 7.29 18.36 16.25
N GLU A 153 8.29 19.06 15.72
CA GLU A 153 9.69 18.87 16.08
C GLU A 153 10.05 19.79 17.26
N HIS A 154 10.55 19.20 18.34
CA HIS A 154 10.88 19.93 19.56
C HIS A 154 12.36 20.36 19.57
N PRO A 155 12.71 21.43 20.32
CA PRO A 155 14.10 21.88 20.44
C PRO A 155 15.08 20.84 21.01
N ASP A 156 14.59 19.84 21.75
CA ASP A 156 15.39 18.75 22.31
C ASP A 156 15.60 17.58 21.33
N GLY A 157 15.08 17.69 20.11
CA GLY A 157 15.17 16.68 19.06
C GLY A 157 14.08 15.60 19.13
N SER A 158 13.19 15.65 20.13
CA SER A 158 12.01 14.79 20.15
C SER A 158 10.99 15.23 19.10
N VAL A 159 10.11 14.30 18.70
CA VAL A 159 9.06 14.56 17.71
C VAL A 159 7.73 14.05 18.25
N THR A 160 6.70 14.90 18.22
CA THR A 160 5.32 14.50 18.52
C THR A 160 4.54 14.28 17.23
N PHE A 161 4.00 13.07 17.06
CA PHE A 161 2.99 12.76 16.06
C PHE A 161 1.63 12.73 16.74
N THR A 162 0.67 13.55 16.29
CA THR A 162 -0.67 13.58 16.91
C THR A 162 -1.78 13.82 15.90
N LYS A 163 -2.89 13.11 16.11
CA LYS A 163 -4.19 13.33 15.45
C LYS A 163 -5.28 13.69 16.45
N ALA A 164 -4.89 13.95 17.70
CA ALA A 164 -5.79 14.14 18.83
C ALA A 164 -6.22 15.60 19.01
N HIS A 165 -5.71 16.52 18.19
CA HIS A 165 -5.97 17.95 18.32
C HIS A 165 -6.52 18.52 17.02
N ARG A 166 -7.36 19.55 17.15
CA ARG A 166 -7.80 20.42 16.05
C ARG A 166 -6.69 21.42 15.69
N ASP A 167 -6.72 21.95 14.48
CA ASP A 167 -5.69 22.87 13.96
C ASP A 167 -5.50 24.12 14.84
N ASP A 168 -6.57 24.61 15.46
CA ASP A 168 -6.59 25.80 16.34
C ASP A 168 -6.42 25.45 17.84
N CYS A 169 -6.16 24.19 18.17
CA CYS A 169 -5.85 23.79 19.54
C CYS A 169 -4.60 24.54 20.04
N PRO A 170 -4.58 25.09 21.27
CA PRO A 170 -3.40 25.78 21.81
C PRO A 170 -2.13 24.94 21.75
N PHE A 171 -2.21 23.63 21.99
CA PHE A 171 -1.09 22.70 21.84
C PHE A 171 -0.54 22.66 20.41
N ILE A 172 -1.40 22.66 19.39
CA ILE A 172 -0.96 22.66 17.99
C ILE A 172 -0.47 24.05 17.56
N ALA A 173 -1.23 25.09 17.86
CA ALA A 173 -0.93 26.47 17.48
C ALA A 173 0.41 26.97 18.06
N THR A 174 0.83 26.39 19.19
CA THR A 174 2.08 26.73 19.88
C THR A 174 3.16 25.68 19.70
N THR A 175 2.99 24.75 18.74
CA THR A 175 3.98 23.71 18.43
C THR A 175 4.35 22.83 19.65
N GLY A 176 3.39 22.63 20.55
CA GLY A 176 3.53 21.82 21.76
C GLY A 176 4.02 22.57 22.99
N GLU A 177 4.19 23.90 22.92
CA GLU A 177 4.64 24.71 24.06
C GLU A 177 3.55 24.94 25.13
N HIS A 178 2.28 24.81 24.77
CA HIS A 178 1.14 24.95 25.69
C HIS A 178 0.28 23.69 25.73
N ASP A 179 -0.37 23.45 26.87
CA ASP A 179 -1.29 22.33 27.02
C ASP A 179 -2.56 22.48 26.17
N CYS A 180 -3.19 21.33 25.90
CA CYS A 180 -4.51 21.27 25.28
C CYS A 180 -5.57 21.91 26.18
N ASP A 181 -6.50 22.65 25.59
CA ASP A 181 -7.70 23.19 26.27
C ASP A 181 -8.73 22.11 26.65
N ASN A 182 -8.47 20.84 26.31
CA ASN A 182 -9.34 19.67 26.47
C ASN A 182 -10.64 19.72 25.65
N GLU A 183 -10.75 20.62 24.67
CA GLU A 183 -11.91 20.69 23.78
C GLU A 183 -11.71 19.91 22.47
N CYS A 184 -10.59 19.19 22.34
CA CYS A 184 -10.23 18.44 21.14
C CYS A 184 -10.93 17.06 21.01
N VAL A 185 -12.17 16.94 21.48
CA VAL A 185 -12.89 15.66 21.49
C VAL A 185 -13.38 15.34 20.08
N PHE A 186 -12.89 14.25 19.50
CA PHE A 186 -13.44 13.69 18.27
C PHE A 186 -14.54 12.67 18.59
N PRO A 187 -15.68 12.68 17.87
CA PRO A 187 -16.69 11.65 18.05
C PRO A 187 -16.08 10.29 17.76
N HIS A 188 -16.33 9.32 18.63
CA HIS A 188 -15.86 7.96 18.41
C HIS A 188 -16.46 7.42 17.10
N PRO A 189 -15.71 6.71 16.24
CA PRO A 189 -16.24 6.20 14.96
C PRO A 189 -17.53 5.38 15.10
N ALA A 190 -17.73 4.71 16.24
CA ALA A 190 -18.96 3.98 16.55
C ALA A 190 -20.18 4.89 16.79
N ASP A 191 -19.99 6.12 17.24
CA ASP A 191 -21.07 7.07 17.58
C ASP A 191 -21.59 7.82 16.34
N VAL A 192 -20.74 7.97 15.32
CA VAL A 192 -21.11 8.60 14.03
C VAL A 192 -22.15 7.75 13.28
N SER A 193 -22.11 6.42 13.44
CA SER A 193 -23.03 5.47 12.80
C SER A 193 -24.46 5.48 13.40
N GLN A 194 -24.63 5.98 14.63
CA GLN A 194 -25.95 6.09 15.26
C GLN A 194 -26.71 7.36 14.83
N LYS A 195 -26.01 8.45 14.53
CA LYS A 195 -26.63 9.71 14.07
C LYS A 195 -27.12 9.67 12.62
N ALA A 196 -26.64 8.74 11.80
CA ALA A 196 -27.13 8.57 10.42
C ALA A 196 -28.44 7.73 10.34
N LYS A 197 -28.98 7.28 11.48
CA LYS A 197 -30.22 6.48 11.57
C LYS A 197 -31.35 7.15 12.37
N GLN A 198 -31.22 8.44 12.69
CA GLN A 198 -32.28 9.25 13.31
C GLN A 198 -32.74 10.35 12.37
#